data_AF-A0A368FDY4-F1
#
_entry.id   AF-A0A368FDY4-F1
#
_cell.length_a   1.000
_cell.length_b   1.000
_cell.length_c   1.000
_cell.angle_alpha   90.00
_cell.angle_beta   90.00
_cell.angle_gamma   90.00
#
_symmetry.space_group_name_H-M   'P 1'
#
loop_
_entity.id
_entity.type
_entity.pdbx_description
1 polymer ?
#
loop_
_entity_poly.entity_id
_entity_poly.type
_entity_poly.pdbx_seq_one_letter_code
_entity_poly.pdbx_strand_id
1 'polypeptide(L)'
;MDIKRDILLYFIAGTGFQNTRVDKWSTIYRNSVRKLVTRWMGERSMLTMFKFVYDENGLQCEDILANCSPIICCDHFRPYYVMSRGKCFRLDNYYQKGGGSSHSLRLNFKPTKGLLNGGAAQKQVVVHFGDEYPDISKYPRIYITYNNRGTVKFRLRKVSMTRMKENCTTDPLLRGRCTCYLNRWLQEKIIEPYNCTLPHLRNVTTSRGYEICSPHVIVKHYGDIMSSSTLKNRCILNCKRWDLFFDLYVNRHKNSKFFRLDFSYRDLSYEEYVEIEMLSLPGFISEIGGQFGLFLGTSIISVIHVICYLFTKLAEFRSRVKVFAMLAYR
;
A
#
# COMPACT_ATOMS: atom_id res chain seq x y z
N MET A 1 23.99 -7.65 -30.02
CA MET A 1 23.40 -6.60 -29.16
C MET A 1 22.31 -5.96 -30.00
N ASP A 2 21.03 -6.07 -29.61
CA ASP A 2 19.92 -5.55 -30.41
C ASP A 2 19.60 -4.12 -29.93
N ILE A 3 20.07 -3.13 -30.66
CA ILE A 3 19.91 -1.70 -30.33
C ILE A 3 18.43 -1.33 -30.13
N LYS A 4 17.51 -1.96 -30.87
CA LYS A 4 16.06 -1.70 -30.75
C LYS A 4 15.55 -2.15 -29.39
N ARG A 5 15.99 -3.32 -28.92
CA ARG A 5 15.67 -3.85 -27.59
C ARG A 5 16.18 -2.91 -26.51
N ASP A 6 17.40 -2.39 -26.65
CA ASP A 6 18.01 -1.54 -25.63
C ASP A 6 17.34 -0.15 -25.54
N ILE A 7 16.88 0.39 -26.66
CA ILE A 7 16.01 1.59 -26.67
C ILE A 7 14.74 1.35 -25.85
N LEU A 8 14.07 0.21 -26.06
CA LEU A 8 12.86 -0.15 -25.31
C LEU A 8 13.16 -0.38 -23.83
N LEU A 9 14.23 -1.10 -23.49
CA LEU A 9 14.62 -1.34 -22.09
C LEU A 9 14.97 -0.03 -21.37
N TYR A 10 15.66 0.89 -22.04
CA TYR A 10 15.93 2.22 -21.51
C TYR A 10 14.62 2.97 -21.26
N PHE A 11 13.68 2.95 -22.21
CA PHE A 11 12.40 3.63 -22.07
C PHE A 11 11.57 3.04 -20.92
N ILE A 12 11.42 1.71 -20.86
CA ILE A 12 10.72 0.98 -19.77
C ILE A 12 11.32 1.31 -18.40
N ALA A 13 12.65 1.43 -18.32
CA ALA A 13 13.33 1.84 -17.10
C ALA A 13 13.00 3.29 -16.75
N GLY A 14 12.99 4.17 -17.75
CA GLY A 14 12.65 5.59 -17.63
C GLY A 14 11.21 5.86 -17.21
N THR A 15 10.30 4.92 -17.44
CA THR A 15 8.92 5.01 -16.96
C THR A 15 8.74 4.49 -15.53
N GLY A 16 9.83 4.03 -14.90
CA GLY A 16 9.84 3.56 -13.51
C GLY A 16 9.48 2.08 -13.32
N PHE A 17 9.68 1.22 -14.34
CA PHE A 17 9.43 -0.22 -14.21
C PHE A 17 10.72 -1.05 -13.94
N GLN A 18 10.58 -2.12 -13.15
CA GLN A 18 11.66 -2.99 -12.70
C GLN A 18 12.09 -4.03 -13.75
N ASN A 19 13.26 -4.65 -13.52
CA ASN A 19 13.84 -5.78 -14.27
C ASN A 19 14.38 -5.45 -15.67
N THR A 20 14.71 -4.19 -15.96
CA THR A 20 15.37 -3.81 -17.22
C THR A 20 16.89 -3.97 -17.18
N ARG A 21 17.47 -3.99 -15.97
CA ARG A 21 18.92 -4.11 -15.69
C ARG A 21 19.78 -2.98 -16.30
N VAL A 22 19.18 -1.81 -16.55
CA VAL A 22 19.90 -0.64 -17.11
C VAL A 22 20.94 -0.07 -16.14
N ASP A 23 20.82 -0.37 -14.84
CA ASP A 23 21.81 -0.08 -13.80
C ASP A 23 23.15 -0.78 -14.03
N LYS A 24 23.16 -1.92 -14.75
CA LYS A 24 24.38 -2.67 -15.07
C LYS A 24 25.10 -2.15 -16.30
N TRP A 25 24.51 -1.21 -17.03
CA TRP A 25 25.12 -0.66 -18.24
C TRP A 25 26.22 0.33 -17.88
N SER A 26 27.31 0.32 -18.65
CA SER A 26 28.36 1.33 -18.48
C SER A 26 27.79 2.72 -18.74
N THR A 27 28.35 3.74 -18.08
CA THR A 27 27.87 5.12 -18.22
C THR A 27 27.98 5.60 -19.67
N ILE A 28 29.04 5.19 -20.38
CA ILE A 28 29.24 5.49 -21.81
C ILE A 28 28.12 4.87 -22.65
N TYR A 29 27.79 3.60 -22.43
CA TYR A 29 26.72 2.93 -23.16
C TYR A 29 25.34 3.51 -22.86
N ARG A 30 25.06 3.78 -21.59
CA ARG A 30 23.81 4.44 -21.18
C ARG A 30 23.64 5.80 -21.87
N ASN A 31 24.72 6.56 -22.04
CA ASN A 31 24.70 7.84 -22.74
C ASN A 31 24.54 7.71 -24.27
N SER A 32 25.04 6.64 -24.89
CA SER A 32 24.80 6.39 -26.32
C SER A 32 23.33 6.02 -26.57
N VAL A 33 22.76 5.10 -25.77
CA VAL A 33 21.34 4.73 -25.86
C VAL A 33 20.43 5.92 -25.52
N ARG A 34 20.83 6.77 -24.56
CA ARG A 34 20.12 8.02 -24.24
C ARG A 34 19.87 8.86 -25.49
N LYS A 35 20.91 9.11 -26.30
CA LYS A 35 20.81 9.91 -27.54
C LYS A 35 19.83 9.28 -28.54
N LEU A 36 19.83 7.95 -28.66
CA LEU A 36 18.92 7.22 -29.54
C LEU A 36 17.47 7.32 -29.05
N VAL A 37 17.24 7.19 -27.75
CA VAL A 37 15.90 7.35 -27.15
C VAL A 37 15.39 8.78 -27.35
N THR A 38 16.22 9.81 -27.14
CA THR A 38 15.83 11.20 -27.40
C THR A 38 15.42 11.41 -28.85
N ARG A 39 16.20 10.87 -29.81
CA ARG A 39 15.85 10.93 -31.24
C ARG A 39 14.56 10.18 -31.57
N TRP A 40 14.35 9.01 -30.98
CA TRP A 40 13.14 8.22 -31.17
C TRP A 40 11.89 8.89 -30.58
N MET A 41 12.04 9.56 -29.43
CA MET A 41 10.97 10.34 -28.83
C MET A 41 10.60 11.55 -29.70
N GLY A 42 11.59 12.21 -30.28
CA GLY A 42 11.39 13.42 -31.07
C GLY A 42 10.77 14.52 -30.21
N GLU A 43 9.76 15.20 -30.75
CA GLU A 43 9.04 16.27 -30.04
C GLU A 43 7.91 15.75 -29.13
N ARG A 44 7.69 14.44 -29.06
CA ARG A 44 6.60 13.85 -28.28
C ARG A 44 6.90 13.94 -26.79
N SER A 45 5.88 14.37 -26.02
CA SER A 45 5.94 14.36 -24.57
C SER A 45 6.13 12.94 -24.02
N MET A 46 6.66 12.83 -22.80
CA MET A 46 6.80 11.55 -22.13
C MET A 46 5.44 10.84 -21.95
N LEU A 47 4.35 11.59 -21.70
CA LEU A 47 3.01 11.01 -21.61
C LEU A 47 2.52 10.43 -22.94
N THR A 48 2.74 11.15 -24.04
CA THR A 48 2.36 10.69 -25.38
C THR A 48 3.12 9.42 -25.74
N MET A 49 4.43 9.38 -25.46
CA MET A 49 5.23 8.19 -25.69
C MET A 49 4.79 7.02 -24.81
N PHE A 50 4.42 7.29 -23.56
CA PHE A 50 3.91 6.26 -22.65
C PHE A 50 2.65 5.58 -23.22
N LYS A 51 1.67 6.37 -23.68
CA LYS A 51 0.44 5.85 -24.30
C LYS A 51 0.74 5.04 -25.56
N PHE A 52 1.60 5.56 -26.43
CA PHE A 52 2.03 4.86 -27.63
C PHE A 52 2.64 3.48 -27.32
N VAL A 53 3.55 3.41 -26.34
CA VAL A 53 4.26 2.15 -26.01
C VAL A 53 3.38 1.15 -25.27
N TYR A 54 2.55 1.60 -24.32
CA TYR A 54 1.83 0.69 -23.42
C TYR A 54 0.35 0.56 -23.71
N ASP A 55 -0.34 1.63 -24.10
CA ASP A 55 -1.77 1.58 -24.35
C ASP A 55 -2.06 1.08 -25.76
N GLU A 56 -1.38 1.64 -26.76
CA GLU A 56 -1.59 1.31 -28.18
C GLU A 56 -0.85 0.02 -28.59
N ASN A 57 0.44 -0.09 -28.28
CA ASN A 57 1.30 -1.21 -28.71
C ASN A 57 1.61 -2.23 -27.60
N GLY A 58 1.10 -1.99 -26.38
CA GLY A 58 1.32 -2.88 -25.25
C GLY A 58 0.38 -4.09 -25.25
N LEU A 59 0.58 -4.96 -24.26
CA LEU A 59 -0.27 -6.14 -24.07
C LEU A 59 -1.74 -5.73 -23.88
N GLN A 60 -2.62 -6.42 -24.60
CA GLN A 60 -4.07 -6.32 -24.45
C GLN A 60 -4.60 -7.46 -23.58
N CYS A 61 -5.86 -7.37 -23.18
CA CYS A 61 -6.46 -8.33 -22.25
C CYS A 61 -6.47 -9.74 -22.86
N GLU A 62 -6.80 -9.81 -24.16
CA GLU A 62 -6.93 -11.02 -24.95
C GLU A 62 -5.58 -11.72 -25.17
N ASP A 63 -4.47 -10.98 -25.07
CA ASP A 63 -3.13 -11.54 -25.15
C ASP A 63 -2.76 -12.32 -23.90
N ILE A 64 -3.31 -11.92 -22.75
CA ILE A 64 -2.96 -12.47 -21.44
C ILE A 64 -3.99 -13.49 -20.95
N LEU A 65 -5.28 -13.19 -21.05
CA LEU A 65 -6.36 -14.03 -20.53
C LEU A 65 -6.89 -14.95 -21.64
N ALA A 66 -6.89 -16.26 -21.37
CA ALA A 66 -7.39 -17.28 -22.27
C ALA A 66 -8.90 -17.46 -22.14
N ASN A 67 -9.35 -17.78 -20.93
CA ASN A 67 -10.75 -17.90 -20.58
C ASN A 67 -10.94 -17.70 -19.08
N CYS A 68 -12.13 -17.21 -18.74
CA CYS A 68 -12.57 -16.93 -17.39
C CYS A 68 -13.89 -17.66 -17.17
N SER A 69 -14.16 -18.07 -15.95
CA SER A 69 -15.43 -18.72 -15.59
C SER A 69 -15.78 -18.34 -14.15
N PRO A 70 -17.01 -17.87 -13.88
CA PRO A 70 -18.19 -17.87 -14.77
C PRO A 70 -18.33 -16.62 -15.67
N ILE A 71 -17.37 -15.70 -15.66
CA ILE A 71 -17.47 -14.41 -16.37
C ILE A 71 -16.69 -14.39 -17.69
N ILE A 72 -17.00 -13.42 -18.55
CA ILE A 72 -16.17 -13.08 -19.71
C ILE A 72 -14.97 -12.26 -19.24
N CYS A 73 -13.75 -12.64 -19.63
CA CYS A 73 -12.52 -12.02 -19.12
C CYS A 73 -12.48 -10.51 -19.38
N CYS A 74 -12.45 -10.09 -20.64
CA CYS A 74 -12.09 -8.72 -21.00
C CYS A 74 -13.22 -7.70 -20.81
N ASP A 75 -14.43 -8.17 -20.47
CA ASP A 75 -15.53 -7.32 -20.03
C ASP A 75 -15.33 -6.83 -18.59
N HIS A 76 -14.72 -7.68 -17.75
CA HIS A 76 -14.53 -7.42 -16.32
C HIS A 76 -13.07 -7.10 -15.95
N PHE A 77 -12.11 -7.24 -16.85
CA PHE A 77 -10.71 -6.94 -16.60
C PHE A 77 -10.29 -5.66 -17.33
N ARG A 78 -9.97 -4.60 -16.57
CA ARG A 78 -9.55 -3.30 -17.11
C ARG A 78 -8.04 -3.10 -17.00
N PRO A 79 -7.40 -2.40 -17.95
CA PRO A 79 -5.97 -2.11 -17.87
C PRO A 79 -5.68 -1.26 -16.63
N TYR A 80 -4.64 -1.65 -15.90
CA TYR A 80 -4.21 -0.98 -14.68
C TYR A 80 -2.68 -1.05 -14.56
N TYR A 81 -2.05 0.03 -14.10
CA TYR A 81 -0.59 0.10 -13.97
C TYR A 81 -0.15 -0.18 -12.54
N VAL A 82 0.47 -1.34 -12.33
CA VAL A 82 1.02 -1.71 -11.02
C VAL A 82 2.38 -1.06 -10.85
N MET A 83 2.57 -0.44 -9.70
CA MET A 83 3.81 0.17 -9.25
C MET A 83 5.01 -0.72 -9.56
N SER A 84 6.02 -0.15 -10.25
CA SER A 84 7.26 -0.84 -10.62
C SER A 84 7.11 -2.09 -11.51
N ARG A 85 5.91 -2.50 -11.92
CA ARG A 85 5.70 -3.76 -12.68
C ARG A 85 5.27 -3.54 -14.13
N GLY A 86 4.48 -2.53 -14.41
CA GLY A 86 3.97 -2.26 -15.76
C GLY A 86 2.45 -2.37 -15.87
N LYS A 87 1.98 -2.47 -17.11
CA LYS A 87 0.57 -2.71 -17.44
C LYS A 87 0.15 -4.11 -16.98
N CYS A 88 -0.92 -4.16 -16.22
CA CYS A 88 -1.60 -5.37 -15.75
C CYS A 88 -3.10 -5.21 -16.02
N PHE A 89 -3.88 -6.24 -15.71
CA PHE A 89 -5.33 -6.19 -15.82
C PHE A 89 -5.96 -6.42 -14.45
N ARG A 90 -6.74 -5.43 -14.00
CA ARG A 90 -7.43 -5.45 -12.71
C ARG A 90 -8.87 -5.90 -12.93
N LEU A 91 -9.32 -6.86 -12.13
CA LEU A 91 -10.72 -7.26 -12.06
C LEU A 91 -11.54 -6.09 -11.51
N ASP A 92 -12.59 -5.72 -12.24
CA ASP A 92 -13.60 -4.74 -11.83
C ASP A 92 -14.51 -5.34 -10.74
N ASN A 93 -15.51 -4.60 -10.28
CA ASN A 93 -16.40 -5.03 -9.21
C ASN A 93 -17.09 -6.38 -9.53
N TYR A 94 -16.62 -7.45 -8.88
CA TYR A 94 -17.19 -8.79 -8.99
C TYR A 94 -17.38 -9.38 -7.60
N TYR A 95 -18.63 -9.68 -7.27
CA TYR A 95 -19.02 -10.22 -5.96
C TYR A 95 -19.31 -11.71 -6.06
N GLN A 96 -18.69 -12.47 -5.16
CA GLN A 96 -18.90 -13.91 -5.05
C GLN A 96 -20.29 -14.20 -4.44
N LYS A 97 -21.06 -15.09 -5.07
CA LYS A 97 -22.45 -15.39 -4.67
C LYS A 97 -22.60 -16.45 -3.57
N GLY A 98 -21.57 -17.24 -3.30
CA GLY A 98 -21.60 -18.33 -2.32
C GLY A 98 -20.19 -18.69 -1.84
N GLY A 99 -20.04 -19.35 -0.70
CA GLY A 99 -18.72 -19.77 -0.18
C GLY A 99 -18.11 -20.96 -0.94
N GLY A 100 -16.82 -21.23 -0.73
CA GLY A 100 -16.20 -22.46 -1.21
C GLY A 100 -15.73 -22.47 -2.68
N SER A 101 -15.29 -23.64 -3.15
CA SER A 101 -14.67 -23.83 -4.47
C SER A 101 -15.67 -23.86 -5.63
N SER A 102 -16.94 -24.21 -5.38
CA SER A 102 -18.01 -24.23 -6.38
C SER A 102 -18.29 -22.85 -6.97
N HIS A 103 -18.07 -21.78 -6.19
CA HIS A 103 -18.24 -20.39 -6.60
C HIS A 103 -16.90 -19.69 -6.89
N SER A 104 -15.83 -20.46 -7.16
CA SER A 104 -14.53 -19.88 -7.48
C SER A 104 -14.51 -19.21 -8.86
N LEU A 105 -13.88 -18.04 -8.92
CA LEU A 105 -13.52 -17.41 -10.18
C LEU A 105 -12.26 -18.08 -10.70
N ARG A 106 -12.37 -18.68 -11.88
CA ARG A 106 -11.29 -19.35 -12.59
C ARG A 106 -10.76 -18.45 -13.68
N LEU A 107 -9.46 -18.26 -13.69
CA LEU A 107 -8.72 -17.59 -14.75
C LEU A 107 -7.71 -18.57 -15.33
N ASN A 108 -7.68 -18.68 -16.66
CA ASN A 108 -6.55 -19.28 -17.35
C ASN A 108 -5.82 -18.19 -18.15
N PHE A 109 -4.49 -18.18 -18.05
CA PHE A 109 -3.64 -17.24 -18.77
C PHE A 109 -2.94 -17.93 -19.93
N LYS A 110 -2.84 -17.22 -21.05
CA LYS A 110 -2.08 -17.62 -22.22
C LYS A 110 -0.57 -17.43 -21.97
N PRO A 111 0.28 -18.34 -22.44
CA PRO A 111 1.71 -18.07 -22.49
C PRO A 111 2.01 -17.00 -23.55
N THR A 112 2.56 -15.88 -23.11
CA THR A 112 3.02 -14.81 -24.01
C THR A 112 4.50 -15.00 -24.32
N LYS A 113 4.91 -14.78 -25.57
CA LYS A 113 6.33 -14.79 -25.95
C LYS A 113 6.94 -13.44 -25.59
N GLY A 114 7.98 -13.44 -24.77
CA GLY A 114 8.68 -12.21 -24.40
C GLY A 114 9.56 -11.72 -25.55
N LEU A 115 9.09 -10.75 -26.33
CA LEU A 115 9.86 -10.13 -27.43
C LEU A 115 11.20 -9.55 -26.90
N LEU A 116 11.16 -8.93 -25.73
CA LEU A 116 12.32 -8.34 -25.05
C LEU A 116 13.26 -9.36 -24.39
N ASN A 117 12.91 -10.65 -24.37
CA ASN A 117 13.73 -11.72 -23.79
C ASN A 117 14.19 -12.72 -24.85
N GLY A 118 14.26 -12.30 -26.12
CA GLY A 118 14.69 -13.18 -27.21
C GLY A 118 13.74 -14.36 -27.44
N GLY A 119 12.45 -14.19 -27.14
CA GLY A 119 11.44 -15.24 -27.33
C GLY A 119 11.43 -16.31 -26.24
N ALA A 120 12.14 -16.12 -25.12
CA ALA A 120 12.09 -17.06 -24.00
C ALA A 120 10.65 -17.32 -23.55
N ALA A 121 10.33 -18.60 -23.32
CA ALA A 121 9.02 -19.01 -22.86
C ALA A 121 8.70 -18.39 -21.49
N GLN A 122 7.50 -17.83 -21.35
CA GLN A 122 7.02 -17.33 -20.08
C GLN A 122 6.95 -18.47 -19.07
N LYS A 123 7.69 -18.36 -17.96
CA LYS A 123 7.73 -19.39 -16.91
C LYS A 123 6.65 -19.18 -15.86
N GLN A 124 6.29 -17.92 -15.60
CA GLN A 124 5.41 -17.54 -14.50
C GLN A 124 4.54 -16.32 -14.85
N VAL A 125 3.35 -16.27 -14.26
CA VAL A 125 2.47 -15.10 -14.19
C VAL A 125 2.50 -14.57 -12.77
N VAL A 126 2.56 -13.25 -12.60
CA VAL A 126 2.45 -12.61 -11.28
C VAL A 126 1.03 -12.10 -11.10
N VAL A 127 0.45 -12.33 -9.94
CA VAL A 127 -0.87 -11.82 -9.58
C VAL A 127 -0.71 -11.00 -8.31
N HIS A 128 -1.21 -9.77 -8.34
CA HIS A 128 -1.20 -8.84 -7.22
C HIS A 128 -2.61 -8.80 -6.61
N PHE A 129 -2.66 -8.71 -5.28
CA PHE A 129 -3.93 -8.49 -4.58
C PHE A 129 -3.96 -7.06 -4.05
N GLY A 130 -5.01 -6.34 -4.43
CA GLY A 130 -5.32 -5.01 -3.91
C GLY A 130 -6.27 -5.08 -2.72
N ASP A 131 -6.45 -3.94 -2.08
CA ASP A 131 -7.53 -3.69 -1.13
C ASP A 131 -8.73 -3.04 -1.85
N GLU A 132 -9.68 -2.49 -1.09
CA GLU A 132 -10.84 -1.75 -1.62
C GLU A 132 -10.43 -0.49 -2.42
N TYR A 133 -9.19 -0.01 -2.28
CA TYR A 133 -8.71 1.18 -2.95
C TYR A 133 -8.14 0.87 -4.34
N PRO A 134 -8.14 1.85 -5.24
CA PRO A 134 -7.70 1.65 -6.62
C PRO A 134 -6.19 1.40 -6.73
N ASP A 135 -5.39 1.79 -5.74
CA ASP A 135 -3.93 1.67 -5.80
C ASP A 135 -3.43 0.25 -5.54
N ILE A 136 -2.56 -0.25 -6.42
CA ILE A 136 -1.90 -1.56 -6.23
C ILE A 136 -0.39 -1.36 -6.08
N SER A 137 0.12 -1.79 -4.92
CA SER A 137 1.55 -1.75 -4.64
C SER A 137 2.26 -3.03 -5.09
N LYS A 138 3.57 -3.13 -4.83
CA LYS A 138 4.39 -4.32 -5.14
C LYS A 138 3.92 -5.58 -4.40
N TYR A 139 3.26 -5.44 -3.26
CA TYR A 139 2.84 -6.53 -2.38
C TYR A 139 1.42 -6.32 -1.83
N PRO A 140 0.68 -7.40 -1.50
CA PRO A 140 1.06 -8.81 -1.66
C PRO A 140 0.93 -9.29 -3.12
N ARG A 141 1.73 -10.28 -3.48
CA ARG A 141 1.74 -10.89 -4.81
C ARG A 141 2.03 -12.39 -4.73
N ILE A 142 1.53 -13.14 -5.71
CA ILE A 142 1.83 -14.56 -5.90
C ILE A 142 2.34 -14.81 -7.31
N TYR A 143 3.04 -15.94 -7.48
CA TYR A 143 3.52 -16.40 -8.78
C TYR A 143 2.83 -17.72 -9.15
N ILE A 144 2.26 -17.76 -10.35
CA ILE A 144 1.67 -18.96 -10.93
C ILE A 144 2.61 -19.49 -11.99
N THR A 145 3.08 -20.71 -11.82
CA THR A 145 3.99 -21.37 -12.76
C THR A 145 3.22 -22.05 -13.88
N TYR A 146 3.85 -22.16 -15.05
CA TYR A 146 3.29 -22.85 -16.20
C TYR A 146 2.92 -24.31 -15.87
N ASN A 147 1.80 -24.80 -16.40
CA ASN A 147 1.22 -26.13 -16.14
C ASN A 147 0.84 -26.41 -14.68
N ASN A 148 0.81 -25.40 -13.81
CA ASN A 148 0.31 -25.52 -12.44
C ASN A 148 -1.06 -24.85 -12.31
N ARG A 149 -1.87 -25.43 -11.44
CA ARG A 149 -3.13 -24.86 -10.96
C ARG A 149 -2.89 -24.28 -9.57
N GLY A 150 -2.94 -22.96 -9.46
CA GLY A 150 -3.00 -22.26 -8.17
C GLY A 150 -4.45 -22.14 -7.73
N THR A 151 -4.73 -22.46 -6.48
CA THR A 151 -6.02 -22.20 -5.82
C THR A 151 -5.77 -21.24 -4.67
N VAL A 152 -6.40 -20.08 -4.69
CA VAL A 152 -6.29 -19.06 -3.65
C VAL A 152 -7.59 -19.01 -2.85
N LYS A 153 -7.46 -19.09 -1.52
CA LYS A 153 -8.59 -18.96 -0.59
C LYS A 153 -8.43 -17.71 0.24
N PHE A 154 -9.32 -16.74 0.05
CA PHE A 154 -9.30 -15.49 0.78
C PHE A 154 -10.05 -15.58 2.10
N ARG A 155 -9.57 -14.83 3.08
CA ARG A 155 -10.25 -14.50 4.34
C ARG A 155 -10.14 -12.99 4.57
N LEU A 156 -11.24 -12.36 4.96
CA LEU A 156 -11.28 -10.93 5.24
C LEU A 156 -11.30 -10.70 6.73
N ARG A 157 -10.57 -9.67 7.16
CA ARG A 157 -10.66 -9.14 8.52
C ARG A 157 -10.91 -7.65 8.47
N LYS A 158 -11.92 -7.18 9.18
CA LYS A 158 -12.17 -5.77 9.41
C LYS A 158 -11.50 -5.38 10.72
N VAL A 159 -10.62 -4.39 10.69
CA VAL A 159 -9.88 -3.91 11.85
C VAL A 159 -10.37 -2.51 12.20
N SER A 160 -10.76 -2.31 13.46
CA SER A 160 -11.14 -1.02 14.03
C SER A 160 -10.36 -0.80 15.32
N MET A 161 -9.34 0.06 15.26
CA MET A 161 -8.49 0.38 16.41
C MET A 161 -8.85 1.73 17.01
N THR A 162 -8.63 1.87 18.32
CA THR A 162 -8.79 3.15 19.01
C THR A 162 -7.58 4.03 18.67
N ARG A 163 -7.78 5.35 18.59
CA ARG A 163 -6.70 6.27 18.22
C ARG A 163 -5.74 6.45 19.40
N MET A 164 -4.73 5.59 19.50
CA MET A 164 -3.53 5.90 20.26
C MET A 164 -2.57 6.69 19.37
N LYS A 165 -2.02 7.80 19.91
CA LYS A 165 -0.98 8.61 19.24
C LYS A 165 0.12 7.63 18.79
N GLU A 166 0.38 7.58 17.47
CA GLU A 166 1.43 6.77 16.79
C GLU A 166 1.08 5.36 16.27
N ASN A 167 -0.04 4.74 16.66
CA ASN A 167 -0.34 3.36 16.21
C ASN A 167 -1.13 3.28 14.90
N CYS A 168 -2.00 4.26 14.64
CA CYS A 168 -2.83 4.30 13.44
C CYS A 168 -3.21 5.73 13.05
N THR A 169 -3.58 5.92 11.78
CA THR A 169 -4.02 7.22 11.24
C THR A 169 -5.51 7.20 10.89
N THR A 170 -6.16 8.37 10.94
CA THR A 170 -7.51 8.58 10.40
C THR A 170 -7.49 9.37 9.09
N ASP A 171 -6.30 9.66 8.56
CA ASP A 171 -6.13 10.40 7.32
C ASP A 171 -6.82 9.68 6.15
N PRO A 172 -7.77 10.33 5.46
CA PRO A 172 -8.42 9.79 4.27
C PRO A 172 -7.44 9.42 3.14
N LEU A 173 -6.29 10.09 3.07
CA LEU A 173 -5.28 9.93 2.02
C LEU A 173 -4.43 8.67 2.19
N LEU A 174 -4.49 8.02 3.36
CA LEU A 174 -3.69 6.85 3.73
C LEU A 174 -4.56 5.63 4.08
N ARG A 175 -5.81 5.59 3.60
CA ARG A 175 -6.76 4.51 3.94
C ARG A 175 -6.32 3.13 3.44
N GLY A 176 -5.85 3.05 2.19
CA GLY A 176 -5.35 1.81 1.61
C GLY A 176 -3.94 1.48 2.07
N ARG A 177 -3.68 0.20 2.37
CA ARG A 177 -2.32 -0.27 2.68
C ARG A 177 -1.42 -0.06 1.46
N CYS A 178 -1.93 -0.41 0.29
CA CYS A 178 -1.21 -0.21 -0.97
C CYS A 178 -1.05 1.28 -1.30
N THR A 179 -2.11 2.07 -1.14
CA THR A 179 -2.10 3.54 -1.32
C THR A 179 -1.04 4.20 -0.46
N CYS A 180 -0.99 3.88 0.83
CA CYS A 180 -0.04 4.47 1.77
C CYS A 180 1.42 4.14 1.40
N TYR A 181 1.72 2.87 1.08
CA TYR A 181 3.06 2.50 0.61
C TYR A 181 3.43 3.20 -0.70
N LEU A 182 2.51 3.25 -1.66
CA LEU A 182 2.73 3.85 -2.98
C LEU A 182 2.99 5.35 -2.85
N ASN A 183 2.14 6.08 -2.12
CA ASN A 183 2.31 7.51 -1.85
C ASN A 183 3.64 7.79 -1.17
N ARG A 184 3.99 7.00 -0.16
CA ARG A 184 5.24 7.16 0.59
C ARG A 184 6.47 6.92 -0.28
N TRP A 185 6.48 5.85 -1.07
CA TRP A 185 7.57 5.56 -2.00
C TRP A 185 7.68 6.64 -3.07
N LEU A 186 6.56 7.09 -3.64
CA LEU A 186 6.55 8.12 -4.68
C LEU A 186 7.09 9.45 -4.13
N GLN A 187 6.71 9.80 -2.91
CA GLN A 187 7.21 10.97 -2.20
C GLN A 187 8.73 10.89 -1.98
N GLU A 188 9.21 9.84 -1.31
CA GLU A 188 10.62 9.75 -0.87
C GLU A 188 11.61 9.45 -2.01
N LYS A 189 11.18 8.70 -3.03
CA LYS A 189 12.08 8.24 -4.11
C LYS A 189 12.01 9.07 -5.38
N ILE A 190 10.94 9.84 -5.60
CA ILE A 190 10.73 10.54 -6.88
C ILE A 190 10.40 12.02 -6.66
N ILE A 191 9.35 12.34 -5.91
CA ILE A 191 8.85 13.71 -5.78
C ILE A 191 9.84 14.58 -5.00
N GLU A 192 10.26 14.19 -3.79
CA GLU A 192 11.19 15.00 -3.00
C GLU A 192 12.56 15.19 -3.67
N PRO A 193 13.18 14.17 -4.31
CA PRO A 193 14.50 14.35 -4.92
C PRO A 193 14.47 15.04 -6.29
N TYR A 194 13.39 14.90 -7.07
CA TYR A 194 13.38 15.33 -8.49
C TYR A 194 12.22 16.25 -8.87
N ASN A 195 11.31 16.56 -7.95
CA ASN A 195 10.17 17.45 -8.16
C ASN A 195 9.28 17.08 -9.37
N CYS A 196 9.12 15.78 -9.62
CA CYS A 196 8.35 15.25 -10.76
C CYS A 196 7.69 13.91 -10.42
N THR A 197 6.82 13.39 -11.30
CA THR A 197 6.13 12.10 -11.13
C THR A 197 6.29 11.16 -12.33
N LEU A 198 5.89 9.90 -12.16
CA LEU A 198 5.86 8.91 -13.22
C LEU A 198 4.56 9.00 -14.03
N PRO A 199 4.59 8.72 -15.34
CA PRO A 199 3.42 8.88 -16.23
C PRO A 199 2.22 8.05 -15.77
N HIS A 200 2.45 6.82 -15.29
CA HIS A 200 1.41 5.90 -14.84
C HIS A 200 0.89 6.19 -13.42
N LEU A 201 1.58 7.04 -12.66
CA LEU A 201 1.18 7.42 -11.31
C LEU A 201 0.60 8.83 -11.22
N ARG A 202 0.51 9.58 -12.32
CA ARG A 202 0.05 10.99 -12.36
C ARG A 202 -1.28 11.26 -11.63
N ASN A 203 -2.18 10.29 -11.62
CA ASN A 203 -3.51 10.46 -11.03
C ASN A 203 -3.56 10.11 -9.54
N VAL A 204 -2.48 9.53 -9.00
CA VAL A 204 -2.32 9.23 -7.57
C VAL A 204 -2.30 10.54 -6.81
N THR A 205 -3.00 10.57 -5.68
CA THR A 205 -3.28 11.79 -4.93
C THR A 205 -2.04 12.62 -4.59
N THR A 206 -0.95 11.99 -4.14
CA THR A 206 0.32 12.68 -3.79
C THR A 206 1.03 13.30 -4.98
N SER A 207 0.76 12.84 -6.20
CA SER A 207 1.44 13.32 -7.41
C SER A 207 0.69 14.38 -8.20
N ARG A 208 -0.53 14.73 -7.76
CA ARG A 208 -1.34 15.74 -8.46
C ARG A 208 -0.63 17.09 -8.39
N GLY A 209 -0.44 17.70 -9.56
CA GLY A 209 0.24 18.98 -9.70
C GLY A 209 1.73 18.90 -10.07
N TYR A 210 2.34 17.72 -10.03
CA TYR A 210 3.73 17.53 -10.47
C TYR A 210 3.82 17.19 -11.96
N GLU A 211 4.85 17.71 -12.62
CA GLU A 211 5.15 17.37 -14.01
C GLU A 211 5.71 15.95 -14.14
N ILE A 212 5.61 15.37 -15.34
CA ILE A 212 6.13 14.02 -15.60
C ILE A 212 7.64 14.08 -15.77
N CYS A 213 8.37 13.25 -15.03
CA CYS A 213 9.83 13.18 -15.11
C CYS A 213 10.32 12.85 -16.53
N SER A 214 11.43 13.46 -16.94
CA SER A 214 12.18 12.98 -18.10
C SER A 214 12.66 11.53 -17.84
N PRO A 215 12.53 10.61 -18.82
CA PRO A 215 13.00 9.23 -18.66
C PRO A 215 14.50 9.16 -18.35
N HIS A 216 15.28 10.18 -18.73
CA HIS A 216 16.71 10.23 -18.48
C HIS A 216 17.06 10.42 -17.00
N VAL A 217 16.25 11.17 -16.25
CA VAL A 217 16.44 11.37 -14.80
C VAL A 217 16.24 10.04 -14.07
N ILE A 218 15.15 9.34 -14.39
CA ILE A 218 14.81 8.04 -13.79
C ILE A 218 15.88 7.00 -14.12
N VAL A 219 16.36 6.92 -15.37
CA VAL A 219 17.41 5.97 -15.77
C VAL A 219 18.77 6.29 -15.13
N LYS A 220 19.09 7.59 -14.92
CA LYS A 220 20.32 7.99 -14.25
C LYS A 220 20.40 7.44 -12.82
N HIS A 221 19.27 7.47 -12.11
CA HIS A 221 19.12 7.07 -10.71
C HIS A 221 18.35 5.75 -10.52
N TYR A 222 18.31 4.89 -11.54
CA TYR A 222 17.47 3.70 -11.56
C TYR A 222 17.74 2.75 -10.40
N GLY A 223 19.02 2.53 -10.05
CA GLY A 223 19.42 1.69 -8.93
C GLY A 223 18.84 2.16 -7.60
N ASP A 224 18.86 3.47 -7.34
CA ASP A 224 18.39 4.06 -6.08
C ASP A 224 16.86 4.05 -5.98
N ILE A 225 16.17 4.33 -7.08
CA ILE A 225 14.70 4.36 -7.17
C ILE A 225 14.14 2.93 -7.04
N MET A 226 14.79 1.95 -7.68
CA MET A 226 14.36 0.55 -7.69
C MET A 226 14.90 -0.28 -6.53
N SER A 227 15.78 0.30 -5.70
CA SER A 227 16.34 -0.38 -4.54
C SER A 227 15.26 -0.90 -3.60
N SER A 228 15.51 -2.07 -3.01
CA SER A 228 14.65 -2.64 -1.97
C SER A 228 14.89 -2.01 -0.59
N SER A 229 15.60 -0.88 -0.52
CA SER A 229 15.86 -0.17 0.73
C SER A 229 14.54 0.14 1.44
N THR A 230 14.47 -0.10 2.73
CA THR A 230 13.32 0.29 3.54
C THR A 230 13.06 1.79 3.39
N LEU A 231 11.80 2.18 3.25
CA LEU A 231 11.39 3.59 3.27
C LEU A 231 11.86 4.24 4.57
N LYS A 232 12.27 5.50 4.50
CA LYS A 232 12.79 6.24 5.67
C LYS A 232 11.77 6.25 6.79
N ASN A 233 10.50 6.52 6.44
CA ASN A 233 9.40 6.48 7.39
C ASN A 233 8.44 5.34 7.03
N ARG A 234 8.02 4.62 8.06
CA ARG A 234 7.05 3.53 7.92
C ARG A 234 5.67 4.10 7.59
N CYS A 235 4.94 3.37 6.74
CA CYS A 235 3.54 3.64 6.51
C CYS A 235 2.74 3.30 7.77
N ILE A 236 2.08 4.30 8.36
CA ILE A 236 1.13 4.13 9.46
C ILE A 236 -0.22 3.81 8.82
N LEU A 237 -0.77 2.64 9.15
CA LEU A 237 -2.03 2.17 8.57
C LEU A 237 -3.24 2.89 9.17
N ASN A 238 -4.34 2.90 8.43
CA ASN A 238 -5.57 3.48 8.93
C ASN A 238 -6.14 2.70 10.13
N CYS A 239 -6.72 3.40 11.10
CA CYS A 239 -7.36 2.81 12.28
C CYS A 239 -8.56 1.93 11.89
N LYS A 240 -9.26 2.29 10.81
CA LYS A 240 -10.34 1.50 10.21
C LYS A 240 -9.90 0.98 8.85
N ARG A 241 -9.74 -0.33 8.72
CA ARG A 241 -9.22 -0.94 7.48
C ARG A 241 -9.70 -2.37 7.29
N TRP A 242 -9.58 -2.84 6.05
CA TRP A 242 -9.75 -4.24 5.67
C TRP A 242 -8.38 -4.89 5.46
N ASP A 243 -8.13 -5.97 6.20
CA ASP A 243 -6.95 -6.81 6.02
C ASP A 243 -7.36 -8.09 5.26
N LEU A 244 -6.71 -8.30 4.12
CA LEU A 244 -6.90 -9.47 3.25
C LEU A 244 -5.84 -10.52 3.57
N PHE A 245 -6.28 -11.71 3.97
CA PHE A 245 -5.45 -12.88 4.15
C PHE A 245 -5.76 -13.89 3.05
N PHE A 246 -4.75 -14.65 2.62
CA PHE A 246 -4.93 -15.67 1.61
C PHE A 246 -4.03 -16.89 1.82
N ASP A 247 -4.60 -18.05 1.54
CA ASP A 247 -3.88 -19.32 1.46
C ASP A 247 -3.72 -19.71 -0.01
N LEU A 248 -2.49 -20.03 -0.45
CA LEU A 248 -2.20 -20.51 -1.80
C LEU A 248 -1.91 -22.01 -1.80
N TYR A 249 -2.71 -22.76 -2.53
CA TYR A 249 -2.50 -24.19 -2.80
C TYR A 249 -2.08 -24.38 -4.25
N VAL A 250 -0.96 -25.05 -4.50
CA VAL A 250 -0.44 -25.27 -5.86
C VAL A 250 -0.43 -26.75 -6.18
N ASN A 251 -1.11 -27.12 -7.25
CA ASN A 251 -1.18 -28.49 -7.75
C ASN A 251 -0.65 -28.56 -9.19
N ARG A 252 0.10 -29.61 -9.52
CA ARG A 252 0.59 -29.83 -10.88
C ARG A 252 -0.56 -30.32 -11.76
N HIS A 253 -0.80 -29.65 -12.88
CA HIS A 253 -1.86 -29.99 -13.81
C HIS A 253 -1.25 -30.48 -15.13
N LYS A 254 -0.96 -31.79 -15.21
CA LYS A 254 -0.15 -32.40 -16.28
C LYS A 254 -0.67 -32.16 -17.72
N ASN A 255 -1.95 -31.79 -17.90
CA ASN A 255 -2.57 -31.63 -19.22
C ASN A 255 -3.03 -30.20 -19.56
N SER A 256 -2.71 -29.19 -18.74
CA SER A 256 -3.05 -27.79 -19.09
C SER A 256 -1.90 -27.15 -19.84
N LYS A 257 -2.18 -26.46 -20.96
CA LYS A 257 -1.22 -25.56 -21.66
C LYS A 257 -1.33 -24.10 -21.17
N PHE A 258 -1.99 -23.89 -20.03
CA PHE A 258 -2.27 -22.58 -19.47
C PHE A 258 -1.74 -22.46 -18.05
N PHE A 259 -1.44 -21.24 -17.63
CA PHE A 259 -1.36 -20.92 -16.20
C PHE A 259 -2.77 -20.86 -15.67
N ARG A 260 -3.09 -21.60 -14.62
CA ARG A 260 -4.44 -21.61 -14.07
C ARG A 260 -4.46 -21.08 -12.65
N LEU A 261 -5.37 -20.14 -12.40
CA LEU A 261 -5.64 -19.59 -11.09
C LEU A 261 -7.14 -19.69 -10.80
N ASP A 262 -7.48 -20.40 -9.74
CA ASP A 262 -8.83 -20.41 -9.19
C ASP A 262 -8.78 -19.63 -7.87
N PHE A 263 -9.66 -18.66 -7.66
CA PHE A 263 -9.72 -17.95 -6.38
C PHE A 263 -11.15 -17.79 -5.89
N SER A 264 -11.30 -17.83 -4.56
CA SER A 264 -12.58 -17.64 -3.90
C SER A 264 -12.38 -17.24 -2.44
N TYR A 265 -13.39 -16.66 -1.83
CA TYR A 265 -13.51 -16.63 -0.38
C TYR A 265 -13.78 -18.04 0.15
N ARG A 266 -13.23 -18.37 1.33
CA ARG A 266 -13.50 -19.65 1.99
C ARG A 266 -14.97 -19.68 2.42
N ASP A 267 -15.35 -18.71 3.23
CA ASP A 267 -16.70 -18.49 3.75
C ASP A 267 -17.13 -17.06 3.41
N LEU A 268 -18.44 -16.82 3.24
CA LEU A 268 -18.97 -15.46 3.06
C LEU A 268 -19.11 -14.74 4.41
N SER A 269 -18.03 -14.77 5.19
CA SER A 269 -17.91 -14.10 6.47
C SER A 269 -16.60 -13.35 6.54
N TYR A 270 -16.53 -12.39 7.45
CA TYR A 270 -15.31 -11.68 7.79
C TYR A 270 -15.10 -11.73 9.30
N GLU A 271 -13.85 -11.73 9.71
CA GLU A 271 -13.48 -11.57 11.11
C GLU A 271 -13.52 -10.07 11.44
N GLU A 272 -14.13 -9.68 12.55
CA GLU A 272 -14.06 -8.30 13.04
C GLU A 272 -13.14 -8.22 14.26
N TYR A 273 -12.12 -7.38 14.17
CA TYR A 273 -11.21 -7.05 15.26
C TYR A 273 -11.49 -5.61 15.69
N VAL A 274 -12.04 -5.46 16.88
CA VAL A 274 -12.34 -4.15 17.47
C VAL A 274 -11.54 -4.00 18.75
N GLU A 275 -10.77 -2.93 18.84
CA GLU A 275 -10.18 -2.48 20.09
C GLU A 275 -11.24 -1.72 20.88
N ILE A 276 -11.50 -2.17 22.10
CA ILE A 276 -12.44 -1.55 23.04
C ILE A 276 -11.67 -1.07 24.26
N GLU A 277 -11.98 0.13 24.73
CA GLU A 277 -11.41 0.66 25.97
C GLU A 277 -11.92 -0.18 27.15
N MET A 278 -11.02 -0.86 27.85
CA MET A 278 -11.38 -1.70 29.02
C MET A 278 -11.92 -0.84 30.18
N LEU A 279 -11.45 0.39 30.28
CA LEU A 279 -11.81 1.31 31.34
C LEU A 279 -12.23 2.64 30.75
N SER A 280 -13.52 2.93 30.83
CA SER A 280 -14.06 4.25 30.50
C SER A 280 -13.82 5.23 31.66
N LEU A 281 -13.80 6.53 31.39
CA LEU A 281 -13.67 7.54 32.45
C LEU A 281 -14.74 7.39 33.55
N PRO A 282 -16.03 7.14 33.25
CA PRO A 282 -17.02 6.84 34.28
C PRO A 282 -16.69 5.58 35.08
N GLY A 283 -16.21 4.52 34.41
CA GLY A 283 -15.76 3.29 35.07
C GLY A 283 -14.61 3.55 36.05
N PHE A 284 -13.60 4.31 35.62
CA PHE A 284 -12.47 4.72 36.46
C PHE A 284 -12.92 5.53 37.69
N ILE A 285 -13.81 6.51 37.50
CA ILE A 285 -14.36 7.31 38.60
C ILE A 285 -15.15 6.42 39.57
N SER A 286 -15.92 5.47 39.05
CA SER A 286 -16.69 4.53 39.87
C SER A 286 -15.80 3.59 40.69
N GLU A 287 -14.71 3.08 40.12
CA GLU A 287 -13.76 2.21 40.84
C GLU A 287 -13.03 2.97 41.95
N ILE A 288 -12.53 4.17 41.64
CA ILE A 288 -11.92 5.06 42.63
C ILE A 288 -12.92 5.40 43.74
N GLY A 289 -14.11 5.86 43.37
CA GLY A 289 -15.16 6.21 44.33
C GLY A 289 -15.58 5.02 45.19
N GLY A 290 -15.66 3.82 44.60
CA GLY A 290 -15.96 2.58 45.31
C GLY A 290 -14.89 2.22 46.33
N GLN A 291 -13.60 2.31 45.96
CA GLN A 291 -12.50 2.02 46.89
C GLN A 291 -12.41 3.06 48.03
N PHE A 292 -12.52 4.35 47.72
CA PHE A 292 -12.52 5.41 48.73
C PHE A 292 -13.74 5.32 49.66
N GLY A 293 -14.92 4.99 49.10
CA GLY A 293 -16.14 4.79 49.88
C GLY A 293 -16.06 3.56 50.78
N LEU A 294 -15.53 2.45 50.29
CA LEU A 294 -15.46 1.18 51.04
C LEU A 294 -14.42 1.20 52.16
N PHE A 295 -13.22 1.72 51.91
CA PHE A 295 -12.12 1.63 52.88
C PHE A 295 -12.02 2.83 53.82
N LEU A 296 -12.37 4.03 53.34
CA LEU A 296 -12.20 5.27 54.10
C LEU A 296 -13.55 5.91 54.47
N GLY A 297 -14.66 5.51 53.83
CA GLY A 297 -15.95 6.20 53.98
C GLY A 297 -15.90 7.65 53.47
N THR A 298 -14.88 8.00 52.69
CA THR A 298 -14.64 9.38 52.26
C THR A 298 -15.19 9.61 50.86
N SER A 299 -15.86 10.75 50.69
CA SER A 299 -16.28 11.24 49.38
C SER A 299 -15.36 12.36 48.90
N ILE A 300 -15.56 12.82 47.66
CA ILE A 300 -14.86 14.01 47.15
C ILE A 300 -15.14 15.26 48.00
N ILE A 301 -16.34 15.33 48.61
CA ILE A 301 -16.72 16.39 49.54
C ILE A 301 -15.86 16.32 50.80
N SER A 302 -15.59 15.12 51.31
CA SER A 302 -14.71 14.90 52.48
C SER A 302 -13.28 15.39 52.19
N VAL A 303 -12.75 15.10 50.98
CA VAL A 303 -11.43 15.57 50.56
C VAL A 303 -11.38 17.09 50.46
N ILE A 304 -12.39 17.72 49.84
CA ILE A 304 -12.48 19.18 49.75
C ILE A 304 -12.53 19.81 51.15
N HIS A 305 -13.28 19.22 52.08
CA HIS A 305 -13.39 19.71 53.45
C HIS A 305 -12.03 19.70 54.17
N VAL A 306 -11.27 18.60 54.04
CA VAL A 306 -9.92 18.49 54.62
C VAL A 306 -8.97 19.54 54.01
N ILE A 307 -9.03 19.75 52.71
CA ILE A 307 -8.22 20.76 52.02
C ILE A 307 -8.57 22.17 52.52
N CYS A 308 -9.86 22.52 52.61
CA CYS A 308 -10.30 23.81 53.14
C CYS A 308 -9.87 24.02 54.59
N TYR A 309 -9.99 22.99 55.44
CA TYR A 309 -9.54 23.04 56.83
C TYR A 309 -8.02 23.22 56.96
N LEU A 310 -7.24 22.54 56.12
CA LEU A 310 -5.79 22.73 56.07
C LEU A 310 -5.43 24.16 55.63
N PHE A 311 -6.12 24.71 54.64
CA PHE A 311 -5.89 26.09 54.20
C PHE A 311 -6.23 27.13 55.28
N THR A 312 -7.34 26.97 56.00
CA THR A 312 -7.70 27.89 57.09
C THR A 312 -6.70 27.79 58.24
N LYS A 313 -6.26 26.59 58.60
CA LYS A 313 -5.23 26.41 59.63
C LYS A 313 -3.86 26.95 59.21
N LEU A 314 -3.47 26.78 57.95
CA LEU A 314 -2.25 27.39 57.40
C LEU A 314 -2.34 28.93 57.40
N ALA A 315 -3.50 29.49 57.07
CA ALA A 315 -3.72 30.93 57.13
C ALA A 315 -3.67 31.47 58.58
N GLU A 316 -4.26 30.75 59.55
CA GLU A 316 -4.13 31.04 60.98
C GLU A 316 -2.67 30.95 61.46
N PHE A 317 -1.94 29.92 61.04
CA PHE A 317 -0.55 29.77 61.43
C PHE A 317 0.32 30.88 60.83
N ARG A 318 0.09 31.23 59.56
CA ARG A 318 0.82 32.31 58.88
C ARG A 318 0.52 33.69 59.46
N SER A 319 -0.72 33.92 59.93
CA SER A 319 -1.08 35.15 60.65
C SER A 319 -0.50 35.19 62.05
N ARG A 320 -0.46 34.07 62.79
CA ARG A 320 0.25 33.98 64.09
C ARG A 320 1.76 34.18 63.96
N VAL A 321 2.40 33.66 62.92
CA VAL A 321 3.83 33.89 62.64
C VAL A 321 4.10 35.35 62.26
N LYS A 322 3.21 36.02 61.51
CA LYS A 322 3.32 37.47 61.26
C LYS A 322 3.19 38.31 62.53
N VAL A 323 2.31 37.92 63.45
CA VAL A 323 2.14 38.59 64.75
C VAL A 323 3.38 38.38 65.63
N PHE A 324 3.96 37.17 65.67
CA PHE A 324 5.21 36.92 66.38
C PHE A 324 6.43 37.64 65.74
N ALA A 325 6.50 37.75 64.42
CA ALA A 325 7.55 38.52 63.75
C ALA A 325 7.40 40.04 63.99
N MET A 326 6.18 40.55 64.19
CA MET A 326 5.93 41.94 64.61
C MET A 326 6.26 42.19 66.09
N LEU A 327 6.05 41.20 66.96
CA LEU A 327 6.41 41.27 68.39
C LEU A 327 7.92 41.11 68.64
N ALA A 328 8.66 40.48 67.74
CA ALA A 328 10.12 40.37 67.82
C ALA A 328 10.87 41.62 67.31
N TYR A 329 10.16 42.61 66.76
CA TYR A 329 10.72 43.86 66.21
C TYR A 329 10.36 45.10 67.07
N ARG A 330 9.97 44.88 68.33
CA ARG A 330 9.61 45.95 69.26
C ARG A 330 10.53 45.97 70.48
#